data_AF-A0A8T4LFR8-F1
#
_entry.id   AF-A0A8T4LFR8-F1
#
_cell.length_a   1.000
_cell.length_b   1.000
_cell.length_c   1.000
_cell.angle_alpha   90.00
_cell.angle_beta   90.00
_cell.angle_gamma   90.00
#
_symmetry.space_group_name_H-M   'P 1'
#
loop_
_entity.id
_entity.type
_entity.pdbx_description
1 polymer ?
#
loop_
_entity_poly.entity_id
_entity_poly.type
_entity_poly.pdbx_seq_one_letter_code
_entity_poly.pdbx_strand_id
1 'polypeptide(L)'
;MTNDEIAAGIKNALNRGFNLEEATSSFINAGYNQQEVNEASSYISRGISPLPSPMKEESIKDIPKKQEEASGRLKWILITLTGLVILAIALSMLLFKNQFLALVDKFFP
;
A
#
# COMPACT_ATOMS: atom_id res chain seq x y z
N MET A 1 24.96 -17.94 -1.44
CA MET A 1 24.26 -18.13 -0.15
C MET A 1 22.83 -17.61 -0.22
N THR A 2 22.56 -16.50 -0.90
CA THR A 2 21.22 -15.92 -1.07
C THR A 2 20.19 -16.89 -1.68
N ASN A 3 20.59 -17.70 -2.67
CA ASN A 3 19.67 -18.62 -3.36
C ASN A 3 19.05 -19.69 -2.44
N ASP A 4 19.80 -20.20 -1.46
CA ASP A 4 19.30 -21.23 -0.54
C ASP A 4 18.27 -20.66 0.44
N GLU A 5 18.46 -19.41 0.88
CA GLU A 5 17.53 -18.69 1.76
C GLU A 5 16.22 -18.38 1.04
N ILE A 6 16.31 -17.92 -0.22
CA ILE A 6 15.12 -17.67 -1.05
C ILE A 6 14.37 -18.97 -1.29
N ALA A 7 15.05 -20.06 -1.65
CA ALA A 7 14.43 -21.37 -1.86
C ALA A 7 13.73 -21.87 -0.59
N ALA A 8 14.37 -21.77 0.58
CA ALA A 8 13.76 -22.12 1.85
C ALA A 8 12.52 -21.26 2.17
N GLY A 9 12.58 -19.97 1.86
CA GLY A 9 11.48 -19.03 2.02
C GLY A 9 10.28 -19.34 1.11
N ILE A 10 10.52 -19.59 -0.18
CA ILE A 10 9.50 -20.00 -1.14
C ILE A 10 8.84 -21.31 -0.69
N LYS A 11 9.64 -22.29 -0.25
CA LYS A 11 9.13 -23.58 0.28
C LYS A 11 8.22 -23.38 1.49
N ASN A 12 8.58 -22.48 2.41
CA ASN A 12 7.75 -22.16 3.57
C ASN A 12 6.42 -21.50 3.15
N ALA A 13 6.42 -20.61 2.16
CA ALA A 13 5.20 -20.02 1.61
C ALA A 13 4.29 -21.09 0.98
N LEU A 14 4.86 -22.01 0.19
CA LEU A 14 4.10 -23.13 -0.39
C LEU A 14 3.45 -24.00 0.69
N ASN A 15 4.17 -24.31 1.77
CA ASN A 15 3.64 -25.08 2.90
C ASN A 15 2.48 -24.36 3.63
N ARG A 16 2.38 -23.04 3.51
CA ARG A 16 1.27 -22.23 4.05
C ARG A 16 0.07 -22.13 3.09
N GLY A 17 0.15 -22.76 1.92
CA GLY A 17 -0.93 -22.80 0.93
C GLY A 17 -0.86 -21.71 -0.14
N PHE A 18 0.20 -20.89 -0.16
CA PHE A 18 0.44 -19.99 -1.28
C PHE A 18 0.85 -20.77 -2.52
N ASN A 19 0.49 -20.30 -3.71
CA ASN A 19 0.99 -20.88 -4.96
C ASN A 19 2.41 -20.36 -5.27
N LEU A 20 3.11 -21.04 -6.17
CA LEU A 20 4.51 -20.73 -6.49
C LEU A 20 4.69 -19.31 -7.06
N GLU A 21 3.75 -18.86 -7.88
CA GLU A 21 3.80 -17.55 -8.54
C GLU A 21 3.58 -16.40 -7.55
N GLU A 22 2.63 -16.57 -6.63
CA GLU A 22 2.36 -15.62 -5.54
C GLU A 22 3.54 -15.52 -4.57
N ALA A 23 4.14 -16.65 -4.21
CA ALA A 23 5.37 -16.66 -3.40
C ALA A 23 6.50 -15.92 -4.12
N THR A 24 6.78 -16.27 -5.38
CA THR A 24 7.82 -15.63 -6.22
C THR A 24 7.62 -14.12 -6.30
N SER A 25 6.39 -13.67 -6.56
CA SER A 25 6.03 -12.24 -6.63
C SER A 25 6.26 -11.51 -5.31
N SER A 26 5.94 -12.16 -4.18
CA SER A 26 6.17 -11.59 -2.85
C SER A 26 7.65 -11.32 -2.58
N PHE A 27 8.54 -12.25 -2.95
CA PHE A 27 9.99 -12.04 -2.83
C PHE A 27 10.50 -10.92 -3.74
N ILE A 28 10.03 -10.84 -4.99
CA ILE A 28 10.40 -9.73 -5.89
C ILE A 28 9.96 -8.38 -5.30
N ASN A 29 8.73 -8.30 -4.78
CA ASN A 29 8.20 -7.08 -4.15
C ASN A 29 8.92 -6.70 -2.85
N ALA A 30 9.51 -7.68 -2.16
CA ALA A 30 10.33 -7.44 -0.97
C ALA A 30 11.76 -6.95 -1.31
N GLY A 31 12.08 -6.79 -2.60
CA GLY A 31 13.36 -6.23 -3.07
C GLY A 31 14.45 -7.26 -3.34
N TYR A 32 14.11 -8.56 -3.37
CA TYR A 32 15.06 -9.59 -3.79
C TYR A 32 15.34 -9.51 -5.29
N ASN A 33 16.52 -9.96 -5.70
CA ASN A 33 16.90 -9.97 -7.11
C ASN A 33 16.02 -10.95 -7.90
N GLN A 34 15.38 -10.47 -8.97
CA GLN A 34 14.44 -11.27 -9.76
C GLN A 34 15.08 -12.54 -10.36
N GLN A 35 16.34 -12.49 -10.77
CA GLN A 35 17.04 -13.63 -11.35
C GLN A 35 17.29 -14.72 -10.30
N GLU A 36 17.73 -14.34 -9.09
CA GLU A 36 17.92 -15.27 -7.96
C GLU A 36 16.60 -15.92 -7.54
N VAL A 37 15.52 -15.14 -7.47
CA VAL A 37 14.18 -15.64 -7.12
C VAL A 37 13.66 -16.64 -8.17
N ASN A 38 13.86 -16.35 -9.47
CA ASN A 38 13.46 -17.24 -10.56
C ASN A 38 14.28 -18.54 -10.60
N GLU A 39 15.57 -18.47 -10.28
CA GLU A 39 16.44 -19.64 -10.18
C GLU A 39 16.01 -20.54 -9.00
N ALA A 40 15.74 -19.95 -7.84
CA ALA A 40 15.24 -20.65 -6.66
C ALA A 40 13.87 -21.29 -6.92
N SER A 41 12.92 -20.59 -7.56
CA SER A 41 11.61 -21.13 -7.90
C SER A 41 11.71 -22.28 -8.90
N SER A 42 12.64 -22.21 -9.85
CA SER A 42 12.94 -23.29 -10.80
C SER A 42 13.54 -24.53 -10.13
N TYR A 43 14.36 -24.34 -9.10
CA TYR A 43 14.90 -25.45 -8.31
C TYR A 43 13.78 -26.16 -7.53
N ILE A 44 12.87 -25.39 -6.94
CA ILE A 44 11.70 -25.89 -6.22
C ILE A 44 10.77 -26.68 -7.16
N SER A 45 10.45 -26.13 -8.34
CA SER A 45 9.53 -26.78 -9.28
C SER A 45 10.07 -28.11 -9.84
N ARG A 46 11.39 -28.26 -9.95
CA ARG A 46 12.03 -29.52 -10.34
C ARG A 46 12.04 -30.55 -9.21
N GLY A 47 12.12 -30.12 -7.95
CA GLY A 47 12.17 -30.99 -6.77
C GLY A 47 10.80 -31.43 -6.26
N ILE A 48 9.75 -30.66 -6.54
CA ILE A 48 8.37 -31.02 -6.22
C ILE A 48 7.84 -31.84 -7.39
N SER A 49 8.07 -33.16 -7.36
CA SER A 49 7.19 -34.07 -8.10
C SER A 49 5.76 -33.76 -7.64
N PRO A 50 4.80 -33.51 -8.54
CA PRO A 50 3.47 -33.06 -8.16
C PRO A 50 2.80 -34.18 -7.35
N LEU A 51 2.98 -34.13 -6.02
CA LEU A 51 2.12 -34.87 -5.12
C LEU A 51 0.72 -34.31 -5.38
N PRO A 52 -0.29 -35.17 -5.61
CA PRO A 52 -1.66 -34.72 -5.73
C PRO A 52 -1.97 -33.91 -4.48
N SER A 53 -2.02 -32.60 -4.66
CA SER A 53 -2.33 -31.68 -3.58
C SER A 53 -3.69 -32.13 -3.05
N PRO A 54 -3.82 -32.49 -1.76
CA PRO A 54 -5.15 -32.58 -1.19
C PRO A 54 -5.73 -31.19 -1.40
N MET A 55 -6.74 -31.11 -2.25
CA MET A 55 -7.56 -29.94 -2.50
C MET A 55 -8.18 -29.61 -1.15
N LYS A 56 -7.45 -28.84 -0.35
CA LYS A 56 -7.93 -28.32 0.91
C LYS A 56 -8.80 -27.15 0.51
N GLU A 57 -10.04 -27.49 0.19
CA GLU A 57 -11.17 -26.60 0.12
C GLU A 57 -11.48 -26.11 1.54
N GLU A 58 -10.50 -25.43 2.15
CA GLU A 58 -10.74 -24.58 3.31
C GLU A 58 -11.26 -23.27 2.76
N SER A 59 -12.58 -23.26 2.58
CA SER A 59 -13.45 -22.20 3.08
C SER A 59 -12.72 -20.89 3.34
N ILE A 60 -12.72 -20.02 2.33
CA ILE A 60 -12.49 -18.60 2.48
C ILE A 60 -13.69 -18.05 3.28
N LYS A 61 -13.70 -18.33 4.57
CA LYS A 61 -14.56 -17.67 5.55
C LYS A 61 -13.68 -16.63 6.21
N ASP A 62 -13.82 -15.40 5.72
CA ASP A 62 -13.44 -14.18 6.43
C ASP A 62 -11.98 -14.10 6.88
N ILE A 63 -11.07 -13.92 5.92
CA ILE A 63 -9.88 -13.12 6.21
C ILE A 63 -10.41 -11.69 6.37
N PRO A 64 -10.38 -11.07 7.56
CA PRO A 64 -10.69 -9.66 7.67
C PRO A 64 -9.68 -8.92 6.80
N LYS A 65 -10.15 -8.33 5.70
CA LYS A 65 -9.44 -7.27 4.99
C LYS A 65 -9.13 -6.19 6.02
N LYS A 66 -7.96 -6.28 6.64
CA LYS A 66 -7.33 -5.19 7.41
C LYS A 66 -6.79 -4.17 6.41
N GLN A 67 -7.68 -3.67 5.58
CA GLN A 67 -7.40 -2.69 4.54
C GLN A 67 -8.63 -1.79 4.38
N GLU A 68 -9.14 -1.26 5.50
CA GLU A 68 -10.13 -0.19 5.46
C GLU A 68 -10.16 0.69 6.74
N GLU A 69 -9.00 1.01 7.32
CA GLU A 69 -8.90 2.08 8.35
C GLU A 69 -8.15 3.33 7.87
N ALA A 70 -7.72 3.37 6.60
CA ALA A 70 -7.10 4.57 6.02
C ALA A 70 -8.13 5.58 5.48
N SER A 71 -9.36 5.15 5.19
CA SER A 71 -10.40 6.01 4.61
C SER A 71 -10.99 7.01 5.61
N GLY A 72 -11.04 6.64 6.90
CA GLY A 72 -11.47 7.53 7.98
C GLY A 72 -10.48 8.67 8.25
N ARG A 73 -9.18 8.37 8.27
CA ARG A 73 -8.13 9.36 8.54
C ARG A 73 -8.00 10.41 7.44
N LEU A 74 -8.18 10.03 6.18
CA LEU A 74 -8.13 10.95 5.04
C LEU A 74 -9.24 12.02 5.09
N LYS A 75 -10.46 11.66 5.53
CA LYS A 75 -11.55 12.63 5.68
C LYS A 75 -11.25 13.70 6.74
N TRP A 76 -10.64 13.32 7.86
CA TRP A 76 -10.23 14.28 8.90
C TRP A 76 -9.09 15.20 8.46
N ILE A 77 -8.15 14.69 7.66
CA ILE A 77 -7.06 15.50 7.09
C ILE A 77 -7.63 16.57 6.13
N LEU A 78 -8.63 16.22 5.31
CA LEU A 78 -9.23 17.17 4.37
C LEU A 78 -10.01 18.30 5.08
N ILE A 79 -10.73 17.96 6.16
CA ILE A 79 -11.45 18.94 6.99
C ILE A 79 -10.48 19.91 7.68
N THR A 80 -9.42 19.40 8.27
CA THR A 80 -8.42 20.23 8.98
C THR A 80 -7.67 21.15 8.03
N LEU A 81 -7.30 20.68 6.84
CA LEU A 81 -6.65 21.51 5.81
C LEU A 81 -7.56 22.65 5.34
N THR A 82 -8.84 22.36 5.10
CA THR A 82 -9.82 23.37 4.64
C THR A 82 -10.03 24.46 5.68
N GLY A 83 -10.14 24.09 6.96
CA GLY A 83 -10.26 25.06 8.07
C GLY A 83 -9.04 25.97 8.19
N LEU A 84 -7.83 25.44 7.98
CA LEU A 84 -6.59 26.20 8.07
C LEU A 84 -6.47 27.25 6.94
N VAL A 85 -6.92 26.91 5.73
CA VAL A 85 -6.95 27.85 4.59
C VAL A 85 -7.92 29.00 4.86
N ILE A 86 -9.14 28.71 5.34
CA ILE A 86 -10.12 29.75 5.67
C ILE A 86 -9.58 30.70 6.76
N LEU A 87 -8.93 30.13 7.79
CA LEU A 87 -8.32 30.91 8.85
C LEU A 87 -7.21 31.83 8.33
N ALA A 88 -6.34 31.33 7.44
CA ALA A 88 -5.29 32.13 6.82
C ALA A 88 -5.85 33.29 5.98
N ILE A 89 -6.93 33.05 5.22
CA ILE A 89 -7.61 34.10 4.44
C ILE A 89 -8.22 35.16 5.36
N ALA A 90 -8.89 34.75 6.44
CA ALA A 90 -9.48 35.68 7.41
C ALA A 90 -8.41 36.55 8.10
N LEU A 91 -7.28 35.94 8.50
CA LEU A 91 -6.14 36.68 9.05
C LEU A 91 -5.54 37.65 8.02
N SER A 92 -5.41 37.22 6.77
CA SER A 92 -4.93 38.09 5.69
C SER A 92 -5.86 39.30 5.50
N MET A 93 -7.18 39.09 5.44
CA MET A 93 -8.15 40.20 5.37
C MET A 93 -8.05 41.15 6.57
N LEU A 94 -7.74 40.64 7.76
CA LEU A 94 -7.62 41.44 8.97
C LEU A 94 -6.33 42.29 8.95
N LEU A 95 -5.21 41.72 8.51
CA LEU A 95 -3.93 42.42 8.36
C LEU A 95 -3.95 43.45 7.24
N PHE A 96 -4.63 43.16 6.12
CA PHE A 96 -4.70 44.02 4.94
C PHE A 96 -5.99 44.84 4.87
N LYS A 97 -6.76 44.94 5.96
CA LYS A 97 -8.07 45.61 6.00
C LYS A 97 -8.05 47.01 5.37
N ASN A 98 -7.00 47.79 5.65
CA ASN A 98 -6.89 49.16 5.15
C ASN A 98 -6.65 49.23 3.63
N GLN A 99 -5.88 48.29 3.08
CA GLN A 99 -5.65 48.21 1.63
C GLN A 99 -6.89 47.68 0.90
N PHE A 100 -7.61 46.74 1.53
CA PHE A 100 -8.84 46.17 0.98
C PHE A 100 -9.96 47.20 0.89
N LEU A 101 -10.19 48.00 1.94
CA LEU A 101 -11.20 49.06 1.91
C LEU A 101 -10.94 50.09 0.80
N ALA A 102 -9.67 50.52 0.65
CA ALA A 102 -9.28 51.43 -0.43
C ALA A 102 -9.48 50.82 -1.84
N LEU A 103 -9.32 49.49 -1.97
CA LEU A 103 -9.58 48.78 -3.23
C LEU A 103 -11.08 48.70 -3.51
N VAL A 104 -11.90 48.39 -2.51
CA VAL A 104 -13.36 48.28 -2.64
C VAL A 104 -13.97 49.63 -3.04
N ASP A 105 -13.58 50.73 -2.38
CA ASP A 105 -14.05 52.08 -2.72
C ASP A 105 -13.70 52.47 -4.17
N LYS A 106 -12.59 51.93 -4.71
CA LYS A 106 -12.18 52.17 -6.11
C LYS A 106 -13.00 51.37 -7.12
N PHE A 107 -13.48 50.18 -6.75
CA PHE A 107 -14.26 49.31 -7.65
C PHE A 107 -15.77 49.50 -7.51
N PHE A 108 -16.25 50.00 -6.38
CA PHE A 108 -17.66 50.27 -6.10
C PHE A 108 -17.85 51.71 -5.58
N PRO A 109 -17.70 52.72 -6.46
CA PRO A 109 -17.90 54.13 -6.10
C PRO A 109 -19.37 54.50 -5.90
#